data_AF-A0A208ZGJ0-F1
#
_entry.id   AF-A0A208ZGJ0-F1
#
_cell.length_a   1.000
_cell.length_b   1.000
_cell.length_c   1.000
_cell.angle_alpha   90.00
_cell.angle_beta   90.00
_cell.angle_gamma   90.00
#
_symmetry.space_group_name_H-M   'P 1'
#
loop_
_entity.id
_entity.type
_entity.pdbx_description
1 polymer ?
#
loop_
_entity_poly.entity_id
_entity_poly.type
_entity_poly.pdbx_seq_one_letter_code
_entity_poly.pdbx_strand_id
1 'polypeptide(L)'
;MAWYRSGTVTSVAGQNVITGTGTQWANNVMGVAPGQAFIVQRANGNTLIYEILAVDSNTRIRINGNVVDALVASNYGIQTSVSNSYSALARETSAQLALYQQLLQDWQQITTGTGSVSIIAPDGSTVVIPSLGEGSLVPIGVPLPYPLATPPAGFLKCNGSSFSTAEYPKLALAYPSLKLPDLRGEFIRGWDDGRRVDSGRVVLTGQSQSVQQHTHDLAMAYSSDIGYKDRLGTSPNSDMIPIKYMTNVTTFTGSGNYYLKANDSTGVETRPRNVAFNYIVRAV
;
A
#
# COMPACT_ATOMS: atom_id res chain seq x y z
N MET A 1 6.48 45.95 -19.94
CA MET A 1 7.96 45.87 -19.95
C MET A 1 8.40 45.46 -18.56
N ALA A 2 8.99 44.28 -18.38
CA ALA A 2 9.44 43.80 -17.08
C ALA A 2 10.91 44.19 -16.88
N TRP A 3 11.22 44.75 -15.71
CA TRP A 3 12.56 45.17 -15.30
C TRP A 3 13.00 44.37 -14.08
N TYR A 4 14.23 43.84 -14.12
CA TYR A 4 14.88 43.26 -12.96
C TYR A 4 15.80 44.28 -12.30
N ARG A 5 15.58 44.59 -11.01
CA ARG A 5 16.32 45.62 -10.25
C ARG A 5 16.66 45.19 -8.81
N SER A 6 16.53 43.90 -8.49
CA SER A 6 16.78 43.44 -7.11
C SER A 6 18.27 43.49 -6.80
N GLY A 7 18.61 44.00 -5.61
CA GLY A 7 19.99 44.03 -5.12
C GLY A 7 20.84 45.17 -5.70
N THR A 8 22.14 45.10 -5.43
CA THR A 8 23.15 46.08 -5.89
C THR A 8 24.28 45.39 -6.61
N VAL A 9 25.04 46.14 -7.41
CA VAL A 9 26.18 45.60 -8.16
C VAL A 9 27.50 46.28 -7.82
N THR A 10 28.57 45.49 -7.92
CA THR A 10 29.96 45.94 -7.74
C THR A 10 30.82 45.36 -8.86
N SER A 11 31.75 46.16 -9.36
CA SER A 11 32.71 45.76 -10.37
C SER A 11 33.96 46.65 -10.32
N VAL A 12 35.08 46.11 -10.78
CA VAL A 12 36.35 46.84 -10.89
C VAL A 12 36.49 47.39 -12.31
N ALA A 13 36.95 48.64 -12.43
CA ALA A 13 37.23 49.24 -13.73
C ALA A 13 38.21 48.38 -14.54
N GLY A 14 37.97 48.25 -15.84
CA GLY A 14 38.75 47.42 -16.75
C GLY A 14 38.42 45.92 -16.71
N GLN A 15 37.46 45.48 -15.88
CA GLN A 15 37.01 44.08 -15.85
C GLN A 15 35.68 43.91 -16.59
N ASN A 16 35.46 42.73 -17.17
CA ASN A 16 34.18 42.36 -17.78
C ASN A 16 33.23 41.62 -16.82
N VAL A 17 33.57 41.54 -15.53
CA VAL A 17 32.79 40.82 -14.52
C VAL A 17 32.03 41.81 -13.65
N ILE A 18 30.72 41.57 -13.48
CA ILE A 18 29.89 42.30 -12.53
C ILE A 18 29.40 41.31 -11.46
N THR A 19 29.59 41.70 -10.20
CA THR A 19 29.17 40.91 -9.03
C THR A 19 27.95 41.56 -8.40
N GLY A 20 26.91 40.77 -8.18
CA GLY A 20 25.66 41.19 -7.53
C GLY A 20 25.62 40.81 -6.05
N THR A 21 24.95 41.63 -5.24
CA THR A 21 24.56 41.32 -3.86
C THR A 21 23.04 41.39 -3.76
N GLY A 22 22.39 40.33 -3.28
CA GLY A 22 20.92 40.24 -3.26
C GLY A 22 20.28 40.00 -4.63
N THR A 23 21.06 39.50 -5.59
CA THR A 23 20.63 39.20 -6.97
C THR A 23 20.33 37.71 -7.14
N GLN A 24 19.52 37.38 -8.14
CA GLN A 24 19.08 36.04 -8.53
C GLN A 24 19.13 35.87 -10.05
N TRP A 25 20.25 36.25 -10.67
CA TRP A 25 20.35 36.31 -12.14
C TRP A 25 20.25 34.96 -12.84
N ALA A 26 20.61 33.85 -12.19
CA ALA A 26 20.48 32.51 -12.75
C ALA A 26 19.10 31.88 -12.50
N ASN A 27 18.21 32.56 -11.78
CA ASN A 27 16.83 32.10 -11.63
C ASN A 27 16.04 32.39 -12.91
N ASN A 28 15.69 31.33 -13.65
CA ASN A 28 14.96 31.41 -14.92
C ASN A 28 13.64 32.19 -14.83
N VAL A 29 13.02 32.26 -13.65
CA VAL A 29 11.79 33.05 -13.42
C VAL A 29 12.05 34.55 -13.59
N MET A 30 13.23 35.04 -13.20
CA MET A 30 13.59 36.45 -13.31
C MET A 30 13.86 36.88 -14.75
N GLY A 31 14.18 35.91 -15.63
CA GLY A 31 14.33 36.13 -17.06
C GLY A 31 15.57 36.93 -17.44
N VAL A 32 16.63 36.93 -16.61
CA VAL A 32 17.93 37.51 -16.96
C VAL A 32 18.69 36.53 -17.86
N ALA A 33 19.18 36.99 -19.00
CA ALA A 33 19.83 36.14 -20.00
C ALA A 33 20.91 36.89 -20.81
N PRO A 34 21.84 36.16 -21.45
CA PRO A 34 22.76 36.75 -22.42
C PRO A 34 22.05 37.53 -23.53
N GLY A 35 22.67 38.58 -24.04
CA GLY A 35 22.14 39.49 -25.06
C GLY A 35 21.22 40.60 -24.53
N GLN A 36 20.91 40.62 -23.23
CA GLN A 36 20.10 41.68 -22.63
C GLN A 36 20.93 42.92 -22.29
N ALA A 37 20.27 44.07 -22.30
CA ALA A 37 20.87 45.32 -21.86
C ALA A 37 20.93 45.39 -20.32
N PHE A 38 22.14 45.50 -19.79
CA PHE A 38 22.44 45.81 -18.41
C PHE A 38 22.67 47.32 -18.27
N ILE A 39 21.85 47.97 -17.48
CA ILE A 39 21.84 49.43 -17.33
C ILE A 39 22.22 49.77 -15.90
N VAL A 40 23.26 50.57 -15.70
CA VAL A 40 23.73 50.98 -14.37
C VAL A 40 24.02 52.47 -14.34
N GLN A 41 23.63 53.14 -13.26
CA GLN A 41 23.93 54.56 -13.08
C GLN A 41 25.31 54.74 -12.46
N ARG A 42 26.08 55.68 -13.02
CA ARG A 42 27.35 56.15 -12.44
C ARG A 42 27.06 57.10 -11.27
N ALA A 43 28.04 57.25 -10.38
CA ALA A 43 27.99 58.22 -9.29
C ALA A 43 27.86 59.69 -9.76
N ASN A 44 28.27 59.99 -11.00
CA ASN A 44 28.15 61.32 -11.61
C ASN A 44 26.81 61.56 -12.33
N GLY A 45 25.85 60.63 -12.24
CA GLY A 45 24.52 60.75 -12.86
C GLY A 45 24.42 60.24 -14.30
N ASN A 46 25.53 59.91 -14.96
CA ASN A 46 25.49 59.31 -16.31
C ASN A 46 25.11 57.82 -16.25
N THR A 47 24.37 57.34 -17.25
CA THR A 47 23.98 55.93 -17.34
C THR A 47 24.94 55.17 -18.25
N LEU A 48 25.43 54.03 -17.77
CA LEU A 48 26.18 53.06 -18.55
C LEU A 48 25.25 51.94 -19.01
N ILE A 49 25.40 51.54 -20.26
CA ILE A 49 24.67 50.42 -20.86
C ILE A 49 25.69 49.41 -21.37
N TYR A 50 25.55 48.18 -20.92
CA TYR A 50 26.36 47.04 -21.33
C TYR A 50 25.47 45.92 -21.85
N GLU A 51 25.99 45.08 -22.75
CA GLU A 51 25.34 43.83 -23.11
C GLU A 51 25.80 42.73 -22.14
N ILE A 52 24.88 41.89 -21.66
CA ILE A 52 25.21 40.70 -20.88
C ILE A 52 25.77 39.64 -21.82
N LEU A 53 27.03 39.27 -21.67
CA LEU A 53 27.67 38.22 -22.45
C LEU A 53 27.36 36.83 -21.89
N ALA A 54 27.33 36.68 -20.57
CA ALA A 54 27.01 35.42 -19.90
C ALA A 54 26.44 35.63 -18.50
N VAL A 55 25.56 34.74 -18.08
CA VAL A 55 25.09 34.62 -16.70
C VAL A 55 25.78 33.41 -16.07
N ASP A 56 26.76 33.66 -15.21
CA ASP A 56 27.58 32.59 -14.63
C ASP A 56 26.97 32.05 -13.32
N SER A 57 26.26 32.88 -12.55
CA SER A 57 25.54 32.48 -11.33
C SER A 57 24.48 33.51 -10.92
N ASN A 58 23.77 33.26 -9.81
CA ASN A 58 22.82 34.21 -9.22
C ASN A 58 23.43 35.59 -8.92
N THR A 59 24.74 35.67 -8.69
CA THR A 59 25.47 36.85 -8.25
C THR A 59 26.61 37.22 -9.16
N ARG A 60 26.74 36.60 -10.34
CA ARG A 60 27.84 36.88 -11.27
C ARG A 60 27.38 36.84 -12.72
N ILE A 61 27.66 37.92 -13.43
CA ILE A 61 27.54 38.00 -14.90
C ILE A 61 28.85 38.47 -15.51
N ARG A 62 29.03 38.14 -16.79
CA ARG A 62 30.03 38.77 -17.66
C ARG A 62 29.33 39.65 -18.67
N ILE A 63 29.90 40.81 -18.94
CA ILE A 63 29.42 41.77 -19.93
C ILE A 63 30.29 41.76 -21.19
N ASN A 64 29.74 42.28 -22.28
CA ASN A 64 30.50 42.55 -23.50
C ASN A 64 31.31 43.85 -23.30
N GLY A 65 32.61 43.78 -23.57
CA GLY A 65 33.57 44.82 -23.20
C GLY A 65 33.89 44.85 -21.70
N ASN A 66 34.50 45.94 -21.26
CA ASN A 66 34.92 46.11 -19.86
C ASN A 66 34.16 47.27 -19.20
N VAL A 67 33.92 47.12 -17.90
CA VAL A 67 33.39 48.19 -17.06
C VAL A 67 34.37 49.36 -17.09
N VAL A 68 33.88 50.55 -17.43
CA VAL A 68 34.73 51.72 -17.65
C VAL A 68 35.13 52.35 -16.32
N ASP A 69 34.16 52.47 -15.40
CA ASP A 69 34.35 53.02 -14.06
C ASP A 69 33.96 51.98 -13.02
N ALA A 70 34.70 51.90 -11.91
CA ALA A 70 34.37 50.97 -10.85
C ALA A 70 32.95 51.20 -10.33
N LEU A 71 32.18 50.12 -10.21
CA LEU A 71 30.84 50.13 -9.64
C LEU A 71 30.97 49.75 -8.17
N VAL A 72 30.37 50.55 -7.28
CA VAL A 72 30.39 50.29 -5.83
C VAL A 72 28.96 50.31 -5.35
N ALA A 73 28.43 49.14 -4.99
CA ALA A 73 27.06 48.95 -4.50
C ALA A 73 26.01 49.74 -5.29
N SER A 74 26.14 49.75 -6.61
CA SER A 74 25.39 50.65 -7.49
C SER A 74 24.03 50.05 -7.88
N ASN A 75 23.05 50.94 -8.09
CA ASN A 75 21.72 50.57 -8.59
C ASN A 75 21.78 50.27 -10.09
N TYR A 76 21.03 49.27 -10.52
CA TYR A 76 21.00 48.83 -11.91
C TYR A 76 19.59 48.38 -12.32
N GLY A 77 19.43 48.15 -13.63
CA GLY A 77 18.24 47.54 -14.19
C GLY A 77 18.59 46.68 -15.40
N ILE A 78 17.96 45.52 -15.50
CA ILE A 78 18.02 44.65 -16.68
C ILE A 78 16.62 44.58 -17.27
N GLN A 79 16.50 44.81 -18.57
CA GLN A 79 15.24 44.66 -19.27
C GLN A 79 15.04 43.18 -19.64
N THR A 80 14.12 42.49 -18.97
CA THR A 80 13.97 41.02 -19.07
C THR A 80 12.85 40.58 -19.99
N SER A 81 11.86 41.44 -20.26
CA SER A 81 10.94 41.26 -21.39
C SER A 81 10.24 42.55 -21.80
N VAL A 82 9.88 42.64 -23.08
CA VAL A 82 8.75 43.48 -23.50
C VAL A 82 7.48 42.63 -23.35
N SER A 83 6.41 43.20 -22.79
CA SER A 83 5.12 42.50 -22.70
C SER A 83 4.63 42.19 -24.13
N ASN A 84 4.03 41.02 -24.36
CA ASN A 84 3.58 40.54 -25.67
C ASN A 84 4.69 40.27 -26.70
N SER A 85 5.83 39.69 -26.29
CA SER A 85 6.89 39.24 -27.20
C SER A 85 6.95 37.73 -27.39
N TYR A 86 7.55 37.30 -28.50
CA TYR A 86 7.93 35.91 -28.73
C TYR A 86 8.76 35.30 -27.59
N SER A 87 9.62 36.10 -26.94
CA SER A 87 10.40 35.65 -25.79
C SER A 87 9.58 35.43 -24.52
N ALA A 88 8.52 36.23 -24.30
CA ALA A 88 7.59 36.01 -23.20
C ALA A 88 6.77 34.72 -23.44
N LEU A 89 6.27 34.53 -24.67
CA LEU A 89 5.60 33.31 -25.08
C LEU A 89 6.51 32.08 -24.92
N ALA A 90 7.76 32.15 -25.40
CA ALA A 90 8.71 31.04 -25.30
C ALA A 90 8.96 30.62 -23.84
N ARG A 91 9.03 31.59 -22.90
CA ARG A 91 9.19 31.31 -21.46
C ARG A 91 7.94 30.66 -20.87
N GLU A 92 6.76 31.18 -21.17
CA GLU A 92 5.48 30.61 -20.70
C GLU A 92 5.27 29.19 -21.24
N THR A 93 5.53 28.98 -22.53
CA THR A 93 5.47 27.65 -23.16
C THR A 93 6.50 26.69 -22.54
N SER A 94 7.73 27.15 -22.26
CA SER A 94 8.74 26.31 -21.60
C SER A 94 8.34 25.90 -20.18
N ALA A 95 7.77 26.83 -19.40
CA ALA A 95 7.27 26.54 -18.06
C ALA A 95 6.09 25.54 -18.10
N GLN A 96 5.17 25.71 -19.06
CA GLN A 96 4.07 24.78 -19.26
C GLN A 96 4.56 23.38 -19.67
N LEU A 97 5.57 23.30 -20.55
CA LEU A 97 6.16 22.03 -20.95
C LEU A 97 6.85 21.31 -19.79
N ALA A 98 7.57 22.05 -18.94
CA ALA A 98 8.20 21.49 -17.73
C ALA A 98 7.16 20.90 -16.77
N LEU A 99 6.03 21.60 -16.56
CA LEU A 99 4.91 21.09 -15.76
C LEU A 99 4.32 19.79 -16.34
N TYR A 100 4.13 19.72 -17.67
CA TYR A 100 3.66 18.50 -18.32
C TYR A 100 4.64 17.33 -18.20
N GLN A 101 5.94 17.60 -18.35
CA GLN A 101 6.97 16.57 -18.16
C GLN A 101 6.97 16.03 -16.74
N GLN A 102 6.86 16.90 -15.73
CA GLN A 102 6.77 16.49 -14.34
C GLN A 102 5.50 15.66 -14.10
N LEU A 103 4.35 16.10 -14.60
CA LEU A 103 3.09 15.37 -14.47
C LEU A 103 3.19 13.95 -15.06
N LEU A 104 3.83 13.79 -16.21
CA LEU A 104 4.04 12.47 -16.83
C LEU A 104 4.97 11.58 -16.00
N GLN A 105 6.04 12.14 -15.43
CA GLN A 105 6.93 11.42 -14.52
C GLN A 105 6.21 11.00 -13.25
N ASP A 106 5.40 11.89 -12.66
CA ASP A 106 4.61 11.59 -11.47
C ASP A 106 3.61 10.47 -11.74
N TRP A 107 2.90 10.49 -12.89
CA TRP A 107 2.02 9.40 -13.30
C TRP A 107 2.75 8.09 -13.52
N GLN A 108 3.97 8.12 -14.07
CA GLN A 108 4.81 6.93 -14.18
C GLN A 108 5.15 6.36 -12.80
N GLN A 109 5.56 7.22 -11.86
CA GLN A 109 5.82 6.79 -10.48
C GLN A 109 4.57 6.21 -9.82
N ILE A 110 3.40 6.83 -9.98
CA ILE A 110 2.13 6.33 -9.47
C ILE A 110 1.80 4.96 -10.09
N THR A 111 1.96 4.78 -11.39
CA THR A 111 1.51 3.57 -12.09
C THR A 111 2.49 2.41 -12.02
N THR A 112 3.80 2.67 -11.89
CA THR A 112 4.84 1.63 -11.93
C THR A 112 5.74 1.58 -10.70
N GLY A 113 5.68 2.59 -9.83
CA GLY A 113 6.51 2.67 -8.62
C GLY A 113 6.13 1.63 -7.56
N THR A 114 6.88 1.62 -6.47
CA THR A 114 6.67 0.73 -5.32
C THR A 114 6.35 1.53 -4.05
N GLY A 115 5.43 1.03 -3.23
CA GLY A 115 5.08 1.67 -1.96
C GLY A 115 4.31 2.99 -2.13
N SER A 116 4.72 4.02 -1.38
CA SER A 116 4.11 5.36 -1.45
C SER A 116 4.96 6.29 -2.29
N VAL A 117 4.32 6.98 -3.23
CA VAL A 117 4.91 7.98 -4.11
C VAL A 117 4.63 9.36 -3.54
N SER A 118 5.67 10.18 -3.42
CA SER A 118 5.52 11.60 -3.05
C SER A 118 5.55 12.45 -4.31
N ILE A 119 4.48 13.22 -4.53
CA ILE A 119 4.37 14.20 -5.62
C ILE A 119 4.39 15.61 -5.05
N ILE A 120 5.00 16.55 -5.77
CA ILE A 120 4.97 17.98 -5.41
C ILE A 120 3.94 18.65 -6.31
N ALA A 121 2.85 19.11 -5.73
CA ALA A 121 1.81 19.81 -6.47
C ALA A 121 2.31 21.18 -6.97
N PRO A 122 1.66 21.78 -7.99
CA PRO A 122 2.07 23.08 -8.54
C PRO A 122 2.10 24.23 -7.52
N ASP A 123 1.39 24.10 -6.40
CA ASP A 123 1.40 25.06 -5.29
C ASP A 123 2.55 24.84 -4.28
N GLY A 124 3.41 23.85 -4.52
CA GLY A 124 4.55 23.48 -3.67
C GLY A 124 4.21 22.52 -2.53
N SER A 125 2.95 22.09 -2.39
CA SER A 125 2.56 21.10 -1.39
C SER A 125 3.00 19.68 -1.77
N THR A 126 3.38 18.87 -0.78
CA THR A 126 3.70 17.46 -1.00
C THR A 126 2.45 16.61 -0.75
N VAL A 127 2.08 15.78 -1.73
CA VAL A 127 1.01 14.79 -1.60
C VAL A 127 1.63 13.39 -1.68
N VAL A 128 1.23 12.51 -0.78
CA VAL A 128 1.70 11.11 -0.74
C VAL A 128 0.57 10.20 -1.20
N ILE A 129 0.80 9.42 -2.25
CA ILE A 129 -0.20 8.53 -2.86
C ILE A 129 0.40 7.11 -2.99
N PRO A 130 -0.33 6.04 -2.66
CA PRO A 130 0.14 4.68 -2.91
C PRO A 130 0.30 4.42 -4.42
N SER A 131 1.38 3.74 -4.81
CA SER A 131 1.56 3.32 -6.19
C SER A 131 0.59 2.20 -6.57
N LEU A 132 0.20 2.17 -7.83
CA LEU A 132 -0.57 1.10 -8.47
C LEU A 132 0.34 -0.02 -8.99
N GLY A 133 1.65 0.24 -9.12
CA GLY A 133 2.64 -0.67 -9.70
C GLY A 133 2.89 -1.95 -8.89
N GLU A 134 2.69 -1.91 -7.57
CA GLU A 134 2.67 -3.13 -6.74
C GLU A 134 1.32 -3.86 -6.75
N GLY A 135 0.41 -3.49 -7.66
CA GLY A 135 -0.56 -4.41 -8.23
C GLY A 135 -1.36 -5.22 -7.21
N SER A 136 -2.20 -4.54 -6.43
CA SER A 136 -3.53 -5.00 -5.96
C SER A 136 -3.83 -4.41 -4.58
N LEU A 137 -5.10 -3.99 -4.38
CA LEU A 137 -5.70 -3.66 -3.08
C LEU A 137 -5.54 -4.79 -2.04
N VAL A 138 -5.17 -5.99 -2.49
CA VAL A 138 -4.95 -7.16 -1.64
C VAL A 138 -3.45 -7.38 -1.43
N PRO A 139 -2.92 -7.25 -0.20
CA PRO A 139 -1.53 -7.54 0.12
C PRO A 139 -1.07 -8.95 -0.29
N ILE A 140 0.22 -9.10 -0.57
CA ILE A 140 0.84 -10.41 -0.85
C ILE A 140 0.64 -11.34 0.35
N GLY A 141 0.30 -12.59 0.07
CA GLY A 141 0.12 -13.63 1.09
C GLY A 141 -1.27 -13.71 1.73
N VAL A 142 -2.21 -12.80 1.43
CA VAL A 142 -3.58 -12.89 1.95
C VAL A 142 -4.35 -14.01 1.23
N PRO A 143 -4.93 -15.00 1.95
CA PRO A 143 -5.78 -16.03 1.34
C PRO A 143 -7.08 -15.41 0.82
N LEU A 144 -7.38 -15.66 -0.45
CA LEU A 144 -8.59 -15.22 -1.14
C LEU A 144 -9.40 -16.43 -1.63
N PRO A 145 -10.73 -16.44 -1.45
CA PRO A 145 -11.58 -17.42 -2.10
C PRO A 145 -11.62 -17.16 -3.62
N TYR A 146 -11.34 -18.20 -4.40
CA TYR A 146 -11.30 -18.16 -5.86
C TYR A 146 -12.14 -19.29 -6.47
N PRO A 147 -13.01 -19.01 -7.45
CA PRO A 147 -14.02 -19.97 -7.90
C PRO A 147 -13.49 -21.11 -8.77
N LEU A 148 -12.26 -20.98 -9.32
CA LEU A 148 -11.70 -21.99 -10.24
C LEU A 148 -10.61 -22.84 -9.56
N ALA A 149 -10.49 -24.08 -10.05
CA ALA A 149 -9.47 -25.01 -9.59
C ALA A 149 -8.05 -24.55 -9.92
N THR A 150 -7.83 -23.80 -10.99
CA THR A 150 -6.51 -23.31 -11.41
C THR A 150 -6.39 -21.82 -11.11
N PRO A 151 -5.45 -21.38 -10.26
CA PRO A 151 -5.25 -19.97 -9.97
C PRO A 151 -4.81 -19.21 -11.23
N PRO A 152 -5.09 -17.89 -11.32
CA PRO A 152 -4.52 -17.05 -12.35
C PRO A 152 -3.01 -16.91 -12.16
N ALA A 153 -2.31 -16.43 -13.19
CA ALA A 153 -0.87 -16.17 -13.11
C ALA A 153 -0.55 -15.19 -11.97
N GLY A 154 0.55 -15.45 -11.25
CA GLY A 154 0.96 -14.66 -10.09
C GLY A 154 0.27 -15.03 -8.76
N PHE A 155 -0.56 -16.08 -8.75
CA PHE A 155 -1.19 -16.60 -7.55
C PHE A 155 -0.84 -18.07 -7.30
N LEU A 156 -0.75 -18.44 -6.02
CA LEU A 156 -0.46 -19.80 -5.57
C LEU A 156 -1.62 -20.34 -4.74
N LYS A 157 -1.83 -21.67 -4.75
CA LYS A 157 -2.87 -22.31 -3.93
C LYS A 157 -2.41 -22.47 -2.47
N CYS A 158 -3.31 -22.27 -1.52
CA CYS A 158 -3.12 -22.66 -0.13
C CYS A 158 -3.40 -24.16 0.06
N ASN A 159 -2.55 -25.01 -0.51
CA ASN A 159 -2.66 -26.47 -0.52
C ASN A 159 -1.50 -27.16 0.20
N GLY A 160 -0.76 -26.45 1.04
CA GLY A 160 0.43 -26.98 1.71
C GLY A 160 1.69 -27.00 0.84
N SER A 161 1.68 -26.47 -0.38
CA SER A 161 2.87 -26.45 -1.24
C SER A 161 3.96 -25.52 -0.70
N SER A 162 5.22 -25.94 -0.88
CA SER A 162 6.39 -25.08 -0.65
C SER A 162 6.62 -24.12 -1.82
N PHE A 163 7.32 -23.03 -1.58
CA PHE A 163 7.73 -22.04 -2.57
C PHE A 163 9.17 -21.56 -2.33
N SER A 164 9.74 -20.82 -3.27
CA SER A 164 11.12 -20.33 -3.18
C SER A 164 11.16 -18.83 -2.86
N THR A 165 12.03 -18.42 -1.93
CA THR A 165 12.31 -17.00 -1.64
C THR A 165 12.89 -16.27 -2.85
N ALA A 166 13.61 -16.98 -3.73
CA ALA A 166 14.19 -16.37 -4.93
C ALA A 166 13.10 -15.96 -5.93
N GLU A 167 12.02 -16.74 -6.01
CA GLU A 167 10.90 -16.50 -6.92
C GLU A 167 9.86 -15.57 -6.29
N TYR A 168 9.59 -15.72 -4.99
CA TYR A 168 8.57 -14.99 -4.25
C TYR A 168 9.11 -14.37 -2.94
N PRO A 169 10.02 -13.38 -3.02
CA PRO A 169 10.69 -12.83 -1.83
C PRO A 169 9.72 -12.12 -0.88
N LYS A 170 8.70 -11.42 -1.41
CA LYS A 170 7.68 -10.75 -0.60
C LYS A 170 6.73 -11.76 0.07
N LEU A 171 6.43 -12.87 -0.59
CA LEU A 171 5.63 -13.95 0.00
C LEU A 171 6.39 -14.65 1.14
N ALA A 172 7.72 -14.76 1.04
CA ALA A 172 8.57 -15.29 2.11
C ALA A 172 8.53 -14.43 3.39
N LEU A 173 8.29 -13.11 3.27
CA LEU A 173 8.07 -12.26 4.44
C LEU A 173 6.75 -12.59 5.15
N ALA A 174 5.70 -12.93 4.39
CA ALA A 174 4.40 -13.31 4.93
C ALA A 174 4.36 -14.76 5.46
N TYR A 175 5.08 -15.68 4.81
CA TYR A 175 5.20 -17.09 5.20
C TYR A 175 6.68 -17.50 5.32
N PRO A 176 7.34 -17.21 6.47
CA PRO A 176 8.77 -17.47 6.65
C PRO A 176 9.19 -18.94 6.58
N SER A 177 8.24 -19.87 6.75
CA SER A 177 8.47 -21.31 6.58
C SER A 177 8.62 -21.74 5.12
N LEU A 178 8.45 -20.82 4.16
CA LEU A 178 8.47 -21.07 2.72
C LEU A 178 7.45 -22.12 2.28
N LYS A 179 6.37 -22.25 3.06
CA LYS A 179 5.29 -23.19 2.83
C LYS A 179 3.96 -22.51 3.08
N LEU A 180 3.04 -22.65 2.12
CA LEU A 180 1.69 -22.15 2.29
C LEU A 180 0.90 -23.06 3.25
N PRO A 181 -0.08 -22.53 3.99
CA PRO A 181 -0.99 -23.36 4.75
C PRO A 181 -1.80 -24.26 3.81
N ASP A 182 -2.19 -25.43 4.29
CA ASP A 182 -3.17 -26.27 3.61
C ASP A 182 -4.56 -25.90 4.13
N LEU A 183 -5.29 -25.10 3.36
CA LEU A 183 -6.62 -24.58 3.73
C LEU A 183 -7.76 -25.35 3.06
N ARG A 184 -7.46 -26.51 2.44
CA ARG A 184 -8.48 -27.33 1.80
C ARG A 184 -9.38 -27.95 2.86
N GLY A 185 -10.63 -27.49 2.91
CA GLY A 185 -11.62 -27.97 3.89
C GLY A 185 -11.58 -27.22 5.24
N GLU A 186 -10.73 -26.21 5.38
CA GLU A 186 -10.57 -25.45 6.63
C GLU A 186 -11.43 -24.19 6.65
N PHE A 187 -11.89 -23.81 7.85
CA PHE A 187 -12.47 -22.50 8.12
C PHE A 187 -11.42 -21.56 8.69
N ILE A 188 -11.27 -20.39 8.09
CA ILE A 188 -10.40 -19.34 8.62
C ILE A 188 -11.14 -18.62 9.76
N ARG A 189 -10.49 -18.51 10.92
CA ARG A 189 -10.99 -17.74 12.07
C ARG A 189 -10.06 -16.59 12.43
N GLY A 190 -10.59 -15.59 13.11
CA GLY A 190 -9.77 -14.56 13.74
C GLY A 190 -8.85 -15.15 14.82
N TRP A 191 -7.60 -14.68 14.83
CA TRP A 191 -6.66 -14.95 15.92
C TRP A 191 -7.09 -14.19 17.17
N ASP A 192 -6.88 -14.79 18.35
CA ASP A 192 -7.32 -14.23 19.62
C ASP A 192 -6.57 -12.95 20.01
N ASP A 193 -5.30 -12.83 19.62
CA ASP A 193 -4.42 -11.67 19.85
C ASP A 193 -4.52 -11.07 21.28
N GLY A 194 -4.58 -11.95 22.28
CA GLY A 194 -4.61 -11.55 23.69
C GLY A 194 -5.99 -11.19 24.25
N ARG A 195 -7.08 -11.39 23.49
CA ARG A 195 -8.47 -11.22 23.99
C ARG A 195 -8.87 -12.27 25.03
N ARG A 196 -8.12 -13.38 25.12
CA ARG A 196 -8.29 -14.50 26.07
C ARG A 196 -9.52 -15.37 25.83
N VAL A 197 -10.08 -15.37 24.63
CA VAL A 197 -11.17 -16.28 24.21
C VAL A 197 -10.62 -17.64 23.79
N ASP A 198 -9.49 -17.68 23.09
CA ASP A 198 -8.77 -18.90 22.70
C ASP A 198 -7.31 -18.80 23.14
N SER A 199 -7.11 -18.80 24.47
CA SER A 199 -5.80 -18.59 25.09
C SER A 199 -4.82 -19.68 24.70
N GLY A 200 -3.62 -19.28 24.26
CA GLY A 200 -2.57 -20.21 23.81
C GLY A 200 -2.62 -20.57 22.32
N ARG A 201 -3.65 -20.15 21.58
CA ARG A 201 -3.71 -20.27 20.11
C ARG A 201 -2.65 -19.40 19.44
N VAL A 202 -1.89 -19.98 18.50
CA VAL A 202 -0.88 -19.27 17.69
C VAL A 202 -1.37 -19.11 16.25
N VAL A 203 -0.97 -18.03 15.59
CA VAL A 203 -1.25 -17.74 14.17
C VAL A 203 -0.84 -18.93 13.28
N LEU A 204 -1.67 -19.27 12.30
CA LEU A 204 -1.49 -20.40 11.35
C LEU A 204 -1.51 -21.82 11.97
N THR A 205 -2.01 -21.99 13.19
CA THR A 205 -2.21 -23.35 13.78
C THR A 205 -3.62 -23.88 13.53
N GLY A 206 -3.73 -25.16 13.15
CA GLY A 206 -5.01 -25.85 12.95
C GLY A 206 -5.67 -26.26 14.27
N GLN A 207 -6.98 -26.45 14.24
CA GLN A 207 -7.76 -27.01 15.35
C GLN A 207 -8.74 -28.04 14.80
N SER A 208 -8.83 -29.20 15.43
CA SER A 208 -9.91 -30.14 15.11
C SER A 208 -11.26 -29.55 15.51
N GLN A 209 -12.31 -29.95 14.79
CA GLN A 209 -13.68 -29.64 15.19
C GLN A 209 -13.95 -30.05 16.64
N SER A 210 -14.85 -29.31 17.29
CA SER A 210 -15.32 -29.59 18.64
C SER A 210 -16.81 -29.29 18.72
N VAL A 211 -17.52 -30.08 19.52
CA VAL A 211 -18.92 -29.87 19.87
C VAL A 211 -18.96 -29.60 21.38
N GLN A 212 -19.75 -28.61 21.80
CA GLN A 212 -19.92 -28.36 23.23
C GLN A 212 -20.52 -29.58 23.93
N GLN A 213 -20.11 -29.81 25.17
CA GLN A 213 -20.74 -30.81 26.02
C GLN A 213 -22.23 -30.47 26.18
N HIS A 214 -23.08 -31.45 25.91
CA HIS A 214 -24.52 -31.33 26.07
C HIS A 214 -25.10 -32.69 26.47
N THR A 215 -26.35 -32.68 26.95
CA THR A 215 -27.10 -33.87 27.36
C THR A 215 -28.41 -33.94 26.60
N HIS A 216 -28.90 -35.15 26.34
CA HIS A 216 -30.21 -35.37 25.73
C HIS A 216 -31.14 -35.99 26.77
N ASP A 217 -32.35 -35.46 26.88
CA ASP A 217 -33.46 -36.11 27.57
C ASP A 217 -34.14 -37.09 26.62
N LEU A 218 -34.38 -38.31 27.09
CA LEU A 218 -35.00 -39.36 26.29
C LEU A 218 -36.35 -39.70 26.90
N ALA A 219 -37.42 -39.37 26.17
CA ALA A 219 -38.78 -39.71 26.57
C ALA A 219 -39.02 -41.21 26.36
N MET A 220 -38.99 -41.98 27.44
CA MET A 220 -39.31 -43.41 27.42
C MET A 220 -40.81 -43.61 27.61
N ALA A 221 -41.43 -44.46 26.79
CA ALA A 221 -42.83 -44.84 26.97
C ALA A 221 -42.97 -45.77 28.19
N TYR A 222 -43.80 -45.38 29.15
CA TYR A 222 -44.17 -46.22 30.28
C TYR A 222 -45.37 -47.08 29.89
N SER A 223 -45.31 -48.39 30.21
CA SER A 223 -46.50 -49.25 30.13
C SER A 223 -47.28 -49.14 31.44
N SER A 224 -48.61 -49.05 31.34
CA SER A 224 -49.53 -49.16 32.48
C SER A 224 -49.69 -50.60 32.99
N ASP A 225 -49.11 -51.58 32.29
CA ASP A 225 -49.17 -52.98 32.72
C ASP A 225 -48.34 -53.21 33.98
N ILE A 226 -49.01 -53.75 35.01
CA ILE A 226 -48.48 -53.95 36.36
C ILE A 226 -47.19 -54.79 36.38
N GLY A 227 -46.95 -55.63 35.37
CA GLY A 227 -45.75 -56.47 35.27
C GLY A 227 -44.49 -55.77 34.73
N TYR A 228 -44.63 -54.59 34.11
CA TYR A 228 -43.56 -53.87 33.41
C TYR A 228 -43.35 -52.42 33.85
N LYS A 229 -44.29 -51.87 34.64
CA LYS A 229 -44.28 -50.47 35.10
C LYS A 229 -43.07 -50.03 35.95
N ASP A 230 -42.36 -50.97 36.59
CA ASP A 230 -41.34 -50.65 37.62
C ASP A 230 -39.94 -51.25 37.37
N ARG A 231 -39.56 -51.60 36.13
CA ARG A 231 -38.32 -52.38 35.92
C ARG A 231 -37.01 -51.60 35.79
N LEU A 232 -37.08 -50.27 35.69
CA LEU A 232 -35.90 -49.41 35.51
C LEU A 232 -34.88 -49.56 36.65
N GLY A 233 -33.71 -50.11 36.33
CA GLY A 233 -32.53 -50.09 37.21
C GLY A 233 -32.53 -51.11 38.36
N THR A 234 -33.44 -52.08 38.37
CA THR A 234 -33.57 -53.06 39.47
C THR A 234 -32.56 -54.22 39.40
N SER A 235 -32.09 -54.59 38.19
CA SER A 235 -30.94 -55.47 37.99
C SER A 235 -30.33 -55.29 36.60
N PRO A 236 -29.06 -55.71 36.37
CA PRO A 236 -28.57 -55.91 35.00
C PRO A 236 -29.55 -56.82 34.25
N ASN A 237 -30.00 -56.37 33.08
CA ASN A 237 -30.91 -57.09 32.18
C ASN A 237 -32.40 -57.20 32.61
N SER A 238 -32.81 -56.58 33.73
CA SER A 238 -34.24 -56.53 34.14
C SER A 238 -35.13 -55.76 33.15
N ASP A 239 -34.50 -54.91 32.34
CA ASP A 239 -35.10 -54.07 31.29
C ASP A 239 -35.16 -54.73 29.91
N MET A 240 -34.77 -56.01 29.78
CA MET A 240 -34.77 -56.72 28.49
C MET A 240 -36.14 -57.31 28.16
N ILE A 241 -36.92 -56.60 27.34
CA ILE A 241 -38.06 -57.17 26.61
C ILE A 241 -37.52 -58.17 25.56
N PRO A 242 -38.08 -59.39 25.39
CA PRO A 242 -37.61 -60.36 24.40
C PRO A 242 -37.66 -59.82 22.97
N ILE A 243 -36.51 -59.89 22.27
CA ILE A 243 -36.23 -59.30 20.94
C ILE A 243 -37.11 -59.87 19.80
N LYS A 244 -37.86 -60.95 20.03
CA LYS A 244 -38.64 -61.68 18.99
C LYS A 244 -39.76 -60.85 18.34
N TYR A 245 -40.16 -59.72 18.93
CA TYR A 245 -41.17 -58.80 18.38
C TYR A 245 -40.62 -57.40 18.05
N MET A 246 -39.29 -57.22 17.99
CA MET A 246 -38.68 -55.93 17.68
C MET A 246 -38.59 -55.70 16.17
N THR A 247 -39.10 -54.56 15.69
CA THR A 247 -38.95 -54.11 14.29
C THR A 247 -37.75 -53.15 14.11
N ASN A 248 -37.16 -52.60 15.19
CA ASN A 248 -35.91 -51.81 15.16
C ASN A 248 -35.20 -51.77 16.54
N VAL A 249 -33.87 -51.53 16.54
CA VAL A 249 -32.90 -51.67 17.67
C VAL A 249 -32.28 -50.31 18.07
N THR A 250 -32.48 -49.90 19.34
CA THR A 250 -31.57 -49.40 20.42
C THR A 250 -30.43 -48.35 20.16
N THR A 251 -30.13 -47.36 21.05
CA THR A 251 -29.35 -47.48 22.33
C THR A 251 -29.03 -46.12 23.08
N PHE A 252 -28.59 -46.13 24.37
CA PHE A 252 -28.19 -45.02 25.32
C PHE A 252 -26.75 -45.14 25.97
N THR A 253 -26.14 -44.03 26.44
CA THR A 253 -24.75 -43.98 27.03
C THR A 253 -24.68 -43.95 28.58
N GLY A 254 -23.77 -44.75 29.16
CA GLY A 254 -23.31 -44.70 30.57
C GLY A 254 -21.97 -45.44 30.75
N SER A 255 -21.19 -45.07 31.78
CA SER A 255 -19.78 -45.49 31.98
C SER A 255 -19.60 -47.01 32.16
N GLY A 256 -19.29 -47.70 31.06
CA GLY A 256 -18.97 -49.12 31.05
C GLY A 256 -19.21 -49.73 29.67
N ASN A 257 -18.21 -49.66 28.79
CA ASN A 257 -18.07 -50.38 27.51
C ASN A 257 -19.35 -51.00 26.92
N TYR A 258 -20.21 -50.18 26.32
CA TYR A 258 -21.15 -50.60 25.28
C TYR A 258 -21.19 -49.50 24.22
N TYR A 259 -20.55 -49.78 23.08
CA TYR A 259 -20.38 -48.82 22.00
C TYR A 259 -21.67 -48.74 21.17
N LEU A 260 -22.31 -47.59 21.28
CA LEU A 260 -23.34 -47.12 20.36
C LEU A 260 -22.56 -46.24 19.41
N LYS A 261 -22.56 -46.62 18.13
CA LYS A 261 -21.71 -46.11 17.05
C LYS A 261 -20.79 -44.98 17.49
N ALA A 262 -19.48 -45.24 17.48
CA ALA A 262 -18.47 -44.21 17.53
C ALA A 262 -19.00 -42.98 16.79
N ASN A 263 -19.31 -41.91 17.53
CA ASN A 263 -19.81 -40.67 16.94
C ASN A 263 -18.59 -40.03 16.24
N ASP A 264 -18.21 -40.62 15.13
CA ASP A 264 -17.40 -39.99 14.12
C ASP A 264 -18.24 -38.82 13.63
N SER A 265 -17.95 -37.63 14.15
CA SER A 265 -18.30 -36.33 13.57
C SER A 265 -19.56 -36.37 12.70
N THR A 266 -20.75 -36.26 13.29
CA THR A 266 -22.02 -36.31 12.56
C THR A 266 -22.18 -35.04 11.72
N GLY A 267 -21.48 -34.96 10.58
CA GLY A 267 -21.48 -33.82 9.66
C GLY A 267 -22.84 -33.53 8.99
N VAL A 268 -23.90 -34.23 9.38
CA VAL A 268 -25.29 -33.87 9.07
C VAL A 268 -25.87 -32.93 10.13
N GLU A 269 -25.44 -33.09 11.38
CA GLU A 269 -25.95 -32.35 12.55
C GLU A 269 -25.22 -31.02 12.74
N THR A 270 -23.90 -31.02 12.59
CA THR A 270 -23.07 -29.86 12.98
C THR A 270 -22.35 -29.17 11.82
N ARG A 271 -22.42 -29.71 10.60
CA ARG A 271 -21.73 -29.11 9.43
C ARG A 271 -22.47 -27.85 8.95
N PRO A 272 -21.80 -26.70 8.90
CA PRO A 272 -22.36 -25.52 8.26
C PRO A 272 -22.60 -25.77 6.76
N ARG A 273 -23.70 -25.24 6.23
CA ARG A 273 -23.87 -25.13 4.78
C ARG A 273 -22.71 -24.29 4.21
N ASN A 274 -22.00 -24.83 3.23
CA ASN A 274 -20.84 -24.16 2.63
C ASN A 274 -20.76 -24.45 1.12
N VAL A 275 -20.01 -23.62 0.41
CA VAL A 275 -19.67 -23.80 -1.01
C VAL A 275 -18.14 -23.81 -1.11
N ALA A 276 -17.60 -24.77 -1.84
CA ALA A 276 -16.15 -24.93 -1.96
C ALA A 276 -15.56 -23.93 -2.96
N PHE A 277 -14.68 -23.06 -2.48
CA PHE A 277 -13.80 -22.21 -3.29
C PHE A 277 -12.35 -22.67 -3.05
N ASN A 278 -11.48 -22.42 -4.01
CA ASN A 278 -10.05 -22.58 -3.81
C ASN A 278 -9.53 -21.38 -2.99
N TYR A 279 -8.64 -21.62 -2.02
CA TYR A 279 -7.91 -20.52 -1.38
C TYR A 279 -6.62 -20.27 -2.14
N ILE A 280 -6.42 -19.04 -2.60
CA ILE A 280 -5.22 -18.63 -3.32
C ILE A 280 -4.58 -17.41 -2.64
N VAL A 281 -3.27 -17.28 -2.74
CA VAL A 281 -2.52 -16.09 -2.30
C VAL A 281 -1.90 -15.42 -3.51
N ARG A 282 -1.90 -14.08 -3.49
CA ARG A 282 -1.07 -13.30 -4.41
C ARG A 282 0.40 -13.53 -4.04
N ALA A 283 1.22 -13.88 -5.02
CA ALA A 283 2.63 -14.22 -4.84
C ALA A 283 3.60 -13.18 -5.43
N VAL A 284 3.11 -12.35 -6.36
CA VAL A 284 3.85 -11.25 -7.01
C VAL A 284 3.12 -9.91 -6.86
#